data_AF-K6V7N5-F1
#
_entry.id   AF-K6V7N5-F1
#
_cell.length_a   1.000
_cell.length_b   1.000
_cell.length_c   1.000
_cell.angle_alpha   90.00
_cell.angle_beta   90.00
_cell.angle_gamma   90.00
#
_symmetry.space_group_name_H-M   'P 1'
#
loop_
_entity.id
_entity.type
_entity.pdbx_description
1 polymer ?
#
loop_
_entity_poly.entity_id
_entity_poly.type
_entity_poly.pdbx_seq_one_letter_code
_entity_poly.pdbx_strand_id
1 'polypeptide(L)'
;MNDDDTTRDDGDWVDLPDDAAPPVDEAGTDEDGGETRDSAADDTAHDAGTDTDAVESDATGEHDTGQNDTGEIDTRETDTSADDDTARIAPVREVDEALPTTDDAAAEQPYPTDGGGWRQSLLAHPMRLVLSAVVIGAIVAGAIALATGVFNDSGSVGTTEIGENERLAENAFTQSVTGDCLDWAAGDPGNPTKVACTAQHRFEVAGPLDTGLLPGSEFGESATWPGAERFTAIRDEQCPVIVEGYLTGGLDPQGRFSIGMMYPSQVQWDKGARELRCGLQQTGPDGSPDQVVGRVADQDQSFHWSAGTCIGIDPATKKPTGFAVNCTEPHAFQTTGTVDLSHKFGDRASGQPWPAVAAQNDYLKSICPVQAQRFMGGKEKLDATTLNVQWSVLSEPSWLAGSRTVVCYLGLPDGGGFATLVGDARSTLLINGKLPVPPPAAPPGRALPTPVPLPPGIAPNPAEVPAPAG
;
A
#
# COMPACT_ATOMS: atom_id res chain seq x y z
N MET A 1 -0.02 68.47 13.30
CA MET A 1 -0.73 69.53 14.04
C MET A 1 -1.87 68.82 14.70
N ASN A 2 -1.80 68.68 16.03
CA ASN A 2 -2.61 67.80 16.86
C ASN A 2 -2.22 66.32 16.58
N ASP A 3 -1.54 65.58 17.47
CA ASP A 3 -1.36 65.70 18.95
C ASP A 3 -2.70 65.52 19.70
N ASP A 4 -2.83 64.73 20.78
CA ASP A 4 -1.90 63.89 21.58
C ASP A 4 -2.34 62.38 21.49
N ASP A 5 -1.99 61.37 22.31
CA ASP A 5 -1.42 61.24 23.68
C ASP A 5 -0.61 59.90 23.81
N THR A 6 -0.74 59.17 24.92
CA THR A 6 0.11 58.06 25.41
C THR A 6 -0.71 56.78 25.70
N THR A 7 -0.17 55.59 25.98
CA THR A 7 0.73 55.20 27.09
C THR A 7 1.92 54.30 26.67
N ARG A 8 2.77 53.99 27.65
CA ARG A 8 4.13 53.47 27.55
C ARG A 8 4.36 52.44 28.67
N ASP A 9 5.11 51.38 28.40
CA ASP A 9 5.77 50.55 29.41
C ASP A 9 7.22 50.29 28.98
N ASP A 10 8.16 50.40 29.93
CA ASP A 10 9.59 50.13 29.76
C ASP A 10 9.98 48.86 30.54
N GLY A 11 11.01 48.14 30.09
CA GLY A 11 11.43 46.86 30.69
C GLY A 11 12.31 46.04 29.74
N ASP A 12 13.46 46.53 29.29
CA ASP A 12 14.73 46.66 30.02
C ASP A 12 15.69 45.55 29.56
N TRP A 13 16.91 45.93 29.19
CA TRP A 13 17.90 45.06 28.53
C TRP A 13 19.08 44.82 29.48
N VAL A 14 19.38 43.54 29.75
CA VAL A 14 20.54 43.15 30.55
C VAL A 14 21.57 42.47 29.66
N ASP A 15 22.67 43.17 29.42
CA ASP A 15 23.87 42.61 28.79
C ASP A 15 24.46 41.47 29.63
N LEU A 16 24.92 40.41 28.95
CA LEU A 16 25.88 39.44 29.51
C LEU A 16 27.01 39.22 28.48
N PRO A 17 28.28 39.14 28.91
CA PRO A 17 29.43 39.35 28.03
C PRO A 17 29.96 38.08 27.34
N ASP A 18 30.79 38.33 26.32
CA ASP A 18 31.74 37.37 25.72
C ASP A 18 32.87 36.95 26.69
N ASP A 19 33.80 36.14 26.16
CA ASP A 19 35.05 35.63 26.74
C ASP A 19 34.94 34.52 27.82
N ALA A 20 35.27 33.28 27.42
CA ALA A 20 36.54 32.66 27.83
C ALA A 20 36.75 31.26 27.21
N ALA A 21 37.88 31.07 26.52
CA ALA A 21 38.46 29.76 26.20
C ALA A 21 39.86 29.65 26.82
N PRO A 22 40.18 28.50 27.46
CA PRO A 22 41.58 28.13 27.72
C PRO A 22 41.84 26.61 27.51
N PRO A 23 43.10 26.15 27.53
CA PRO A 23 44.17 26.59 26.64
C PRO A 23 44.87 25.38 25.95
N VAL A 24 45.79 25.67 25.03
CA VAL A 24 46.85 24.74 24.60
C VAL A 24 48.19 25.30 25.05
N ASP A 25 49.08 24.44 25.57
CA ASP A 25 50.49 24.75 25.82
C ASP A 25 51.33 23.45 25.83
N GLU A 26 52.65 23.58 25.71
CA GLU A 26 53.53 22.54 25.17
C GLU A 26 54.30 21.65 26.17
N ALA A 27 54.96 20.64 25.57
CA ALA A 27 56.26 20.07 25.94
C ALA A 27 56.38 19.08 27.13
N GLY A 28 56.88 17.89 26.79
CA GLY A 28 57.46 16.89 27.68
C GLY A 28 58.27 15.87 26.87
N THR A 29 59.59 15.92 26.99
CA THR A 29 60.54 15.01 26.30
C THR A 29 60.87 13.78 27.16
N ASP A 30 61.36 12.72 26.50
CA ASP A 30 62.37 11.71 26.91
C ASP A 30 62.22 10.53 25.91
N GLU A 31 63.11 10.29 24.94
CA GLU A 31 64.52 9.84 24.98
C GLU A 31 64.76 8.37 25.43
N ASP A 32 64.43 7.41 24.55
CA ASP A 32 65.25 6.21 24.19
C ASP A 32 64.58 5.45 23.01
N GLY A 33 65.23 4.69 22.11
CA GLY A 33 66.66 4.46 21.88
C GLY A 33 66.91 3.31 20.88
N GLY A 34 67.66 3.54 19.79
CA GLY A 34 68.04 2.55 18.75
C GLY A 34 66.93 2.27 17.71
N GLU A 35 67.06 2.46 16.39
CA GLU A 35 68.15 2.46 15.38
C GLU A 35 68.52 1.09 14.76
N THR A 36 68.04 0.87 13.51
CA THR A 36 68.63 0.15 12.35
C THR A 36 67.59 0.27 11.21
N ARG A 37 67.82 0.74 9.97
CA ARG A 37 68.89 0.53 8.95
C ARG A 37 69.03 -0.97 8.60
N ASP A 38 68.90 -1.43 7.35
CA ASP A 38 68.99 -0.79 6.02
C ASP A 38 67.95 -1.37 5.01
N SER A 39 67.56 -0.71 3.91
CA SER A 39 68.09 -0.79 2.51
C SER A 39 68.33 -2.23 1.99
N ALA A 40 68.07 -2.62 0.72
CA ALA A 40 67.36 -2.06 -0.45
C ALA A 40 67.26 -3.15 -1.57
N ALA A 41 66.63 -2.86 -2.72
CA ALA A 41 66.44 -3.72 -3.92
C ALA A 41 65.50 -4.95 -3.69
N ASP A 42 64.61 -5.39 -4.60
CA ASP A 42 64.58 -5.47 -6.09
C ASP A 42 65.39 -6.65 -6.66
N ASP A 43 64.71 -7.74 -7.01
CA ASP A 43 65.09 -8.63 -8.12
C ASP A 43 63.92 -9.55 -8.58
N THR A 44 64.12 -10.33 -9.65
CA THR A 44 63.06 -10.86 -10.52
C THR A 44 63.04 -12.39 -10.74
N ALA A 45 61.82 -12.90 -11.02
CA ALA A 45 61.44 -14.03 -11.90
C ALA A 45 61.92 -15.49 -11.67
N HIS A 46 60.92 -16.40 -11.65
CA HIS A 46 60.92 -17.82 -12.10
C HIS A 46 61.86 -18.80 -11.32
N ASP A 47 61.75 -20.14 -11.38
CA ASP A 47 61.08 -21.10 -12.29
C ASP A 47 60.66 -22.41 -11.52
N ALA A 48 60.08 -23.39 -12.24
CA ALA A 48 59.88 -24.85 -11.96
C ALA A 48 60.18 -25.42 -10.55
N GLY A 49 59.36 -26.28 -9.93
CA GLY A 49 58.74 -27.54 -10.42
C GLY A 49 58.92 -28.61 -9.32
N THR A 50 58.36 -29.84 -9.31
CA THR A 50 57.53 -30.64 -10.24
C THR A 50 56.86 -31.78 -9.44
N ASP A 51 55.67 -32.22 -9.86
CA ASP A 51 55.07 -33.59 -9.87
C ASP A 51 55.05 -34.43 -8.56
N THR A 52 54.01 -35.20 -8.23
CA THR A 52 53.29 -36.23 -9.04
C THR A 52 51.76 -36.07 -8.99
N ASP A 53 51.06 -36.16 -10.13
CA ASP A 53 50.39 -37.35 -10.69
C ASP A 53 49.34 -38.04 -9.77
N ALA A 54 48.19 -38.51 -10.26
CA ALA A 54 47.85 -38.88 -11.64
C ALA A 54 46.33 -38.76 -11.97
N VAL A 55 46.00 -38.52 -13.26
CA VAL A 55 45.16 -39.37 -14.17
C VAL A 55 43.71 -39.68 -13.73
N GLU A 56 42.63 -39.58 -14.54
CA GLU A 56 42.29 -39.24 -15.96
C GLU A 56 40.72 -39.19 -16.05
N SER A 57 39.94 -39.03 -17.13
CA SER A 57 39.94 -38.39 -18.49
C SER A 57 38.48 -38.57 -19.03
N ASP A 58 37.92 -37.95 -20.08
CA ASP A 58 38.25 -36.83 -20.99
C ASP A 58 36.90 -36.23 -21.49
N ALA A 59 36.76 -34.94 -21.87
CA ALA A 59 36.84 -34.36 -23.22
C ALA A 59 35.87 -34.97 -24.30
N THR A 60 35.32 -34.27 -25.31
CA THR A 60 35.42 -32.90 -25.88
C THR A 60 33.99 -32.29 -26.04
N GLY A 61 33.66 -31.07 -26.52
CA GLY A 61 34.20 -30.21 -27.60
C GLY A 61 33.73 -30.68 -29.00
N GLU A 62 33.31 -29.85 -29.96
CA GLU A 62 33.09 -28.38 -30.03
C GLU A 62 32.36 -27.99 -31.37
N HIS A 63 31.79 -26.78 -31.50
CA HIS A 63 31.24 -26.17 -32.76
C HIS A 63 30.04 -26.90 -33.47
N ASP A 64 29.27 -26.33 -34.42
CA ASP A 64 29.22 -24.99 -35.04
C ASP A 64 27.79 -24.55 -35.49
N THR A 65 27.63 -23.27 -35.89
CA THR A 65 26.61 -22.65 -36.78
C THR A 65 25.13 -23.14 -36.86
N GLY A 66 24.19 -22.18 -36.87
CA GLY A 66 23.43 -21.95 -38.12
C GLY A 66 21.91 -21.67 -38.09
N GLN A 67 21.56 -20.43 -38.46
CA GLN A 67 20.54 -20.07 -39.48
C GLN A 67 19.03 -20.02 -39.12
N ASN A 68 18.42 -18.86 -39.44
CA ASN A 68 16.96 -18.66 -39.56
C ASN A 68 16.44 -19.23 -40.88
N ASP A 69 15.14 -19.56 -40.97
CA ASP A 69 14.39 -19.32 -42.21
C ASP A 69 12.87 -19.16 -41.99
N THR A 70 12.14 -18.71 -43.01
CA THR A 70 10.73 -18.25 -42.93
C THR A 70 9.77 -18.90 -43.94
N GLY A 71 8.47 -18.92 -43.60
CA GLY A 71 7.36 -19.28 -44.51
C GLY A 71 7.04 -20.79 -44.58
N GLU A 72 6.02 -21.25 -45.28
CA GLU A 72 4.74 -20.64 -45.71
C GLU A 72 3.76 -21.80 -46.04
N ILE A 73 2.46 -21.49 -46.10
CA ILE A 73 1.30 -22.29 -46.55
C ILE A 73 1.59 -23.52 -47.45
N ASP A 74 1.00 -24.68 -47.12
CA ASP A 74 0.35 -25.52 -48.15
C ASP A 74 -1.02 -26.02 -47.65
N THR A 75 -1.90 -26.23 -48.61
CA THR A 75 -3.29 -26.71 -48.49
C THR A 75 -3.38 -28.22 -48.73
N ARG A 76 -4.51 -28.83 -48.32
CA ARG A 76 -5.05 -29.94 -49.12
C ARG A 76 -6.55 -30.10 -49.00
N GLU A 77 -7.19 -30.21 -50.15
CA GLU A 77 -8.62 -30.48 -50.32
C GLU A 77 -8.93 -31.97 -50.11
N THR A 78 -10.19 -32.27 -49.79
CA THR A 78 -10.88 -33.48 -50.27
C THR A 78 -12.38 -33.19 -50.32
N ASP A 79 -13.09 -33.87 -51.22
CA ASP A 79 -14.15 -33.22 -52.00
C ASP A 79 -15.57 -33.83 -51.84
N THR A 80 -16.59 -33.02 -52.15
CA THR A 80 -18.02 -33.32 -52.38
C THR A 80 -18.69 -34.54 -51.72
N SER A 81 -19.81 -34.31 -51.02
CA SER A 81 -21.16 -34.53 -51.59
C SER A 81 -22.32 -34.12 -50.66
N ALA A 82 -23.48 -33.93 -51.29
CA ALA A 82 -24.83 -33.59 -50.80
C ALA A 82 -25.33 -34.35 -49.52
N ASP A 83 -26.37 -33.93 -48.79
CA ASP A 83 -27.67 -33.39 -49.25
C ASP A 83 -28.42 -32.49 -48.24
N ASP A 84 -29.24 -31.61 -48.84
CA ASP A 84 -30.59 -31.10 -48.49
C ASP A 84 -31.06 -30.50 -47.13
N ASP A 85 -31.95 -29.52 -47.33
CA ASP A 85 -33.06 -28.96 -46.54
C ASP A 85 -32.89 -28.21 -45.19
N THR A 86 -33.88 -27.36 -44.94
CA THR A 86 -33.98 -26.35 -43.88
C THR A 86 -35.04 -26.68 -42.84
N ALA A 87 -34.84 -26.25 -41.59
CA ALA A 87 -35.86 -26.35 -40.54
C ALA A 87 -35.98 -25.06 -39.72
N ARG A 88 -37.22 -24.58 -39.56
CA ARG A 88 -37.60 -23.50 -38.64
C ARG A 88 -38.68 -23.99 -37.69
N ILE A 89 -38.53 -23.63 -36.41
CA ILE A 89 -39.61 -23.37 -35.42
C ILE A 89 -40.52 -24.56 -35.00
N ALA A 90 -40.68 -24.66 -33.67
CA ALA A 90 -41.57 -25.46 -32.81
C ALA A 90 -42.93 -25.97 -33.37
N PRO A 91 -43.51 -26.99 -32.69
CA PRO A 91 -44.71 -26.69 -31.88
C PRO A 91 -44.82 -27.40 -30.51
N VAL A 92 -45.90 -27.07 -29.78
CA VAL A 92 -46.34 -27.59 -28.46
C VAL A 92 -47.35 -28.75 -28.65
N ARG A 93 -47.62 -29.56 -27.60
CA ARG A 93 -48.85 -30.40 -27.52
C ARG A 93 -49.33 -30.66 -26.08
N GLU A 94 -50.64 -30.62 -25.86
CA GLU A 94 -51.34 -30.86 -24.57
C GLU A 94 -51.68 -32.34 -24.28
N VAL A 95 -52.26 -32.58 -23.09
CA VAL A 95 -52.98 -33.82 -22.70
C VAL A 95 -54.15 -33.47 -21.76
N ASP A 96 -55.40 -33.66 -22.22
CA ASP A 96 -56.64 -33.77 -21.39
C ASP A 96 -56.79 -35.21 -20.82
N GLU A 97 -57.70 -35.63 -19.93
CA GLU A 97 -59.01 -35.15 -19.43
C GLU A 97 -59.15 -35.61 -17.93
N ALA A 98 -60.22 -35.58 -17.10
CA ALA A 98 -61.67 -35.36 -17.20
C ALA A 98 -62.26 -34.92 -15.81
N LEU A 99 -63.59 -34.96 -15.63
CA LEU A 99 -64.32 -34.77 -14.36
C LEU A 99 -65.19 -36.00 -13.97
N PRO A 100 -65.77 -36.04 -12.75
CA PRO A 100 -67.22 -35.75 -12.65
C PRO A 100 -67.64 -34.90 -11.42
N THR A 101 -68.93 -34.56 -11.35
CA THR A 101 -69.56 -33.54 -10.47
C THR A 101 -70.66 -34.09 -9.55
N THR A 102 -70.87 -33.48 -8.38
CA THR A 102 -72.18 -33.46 -7.66
C THR A 102 -72.34 -32.23 -6.74
N ASP A 103 -73.34 -31.40 -7.07
CA ASP A 103 -74.42 -30.82 -6.24
C ASP A 103 -74.16 -30.03 -4.92
N ASP A 104 -74.56 -28.75 -4.98
CA ASP A 104 -75.35 -27.93 -4.04
C ASP A 104 -75.47 -28.26 -2.52
N ALA A 105 -75.17 -27.26 -1.69
CA ALA A 105 -76.10 -26.70 -0.68
C ALA A 105 -75.61 -25.34 -0.15
N ALA A 106 -76.50 -24.51 0.41
CA ALA A 106 -76.21 -23.13 0.81
C ALA A 106 -76.15 -22.88 2.33
N ALA A 107 -75.29 -21.91 2.70
CA ALA A 107 -75.33 -20.98 3.83
C ALA A 107 -76.02 -21.35 5.16
N GLU A 108 -75.28 -21.22 6.28
CA GLU A 108 -75.77 -20.51 7.48
C GLU A 108 -74.63 -19.96 8.37
N GLN A 109 -74.97 -19.00 9.23
CA GLN A 109 -74.17 -18.21 10.19
C GLN A 109 -75.16 -17.69 11.26
N PRO A 110 -74.77 -17.17 12.46
CA PRO A 110 -73.43 -17.07 13.08
C PRO A 110 -73.42 -17.45 14.61
N TYR A 111 -72.33 -17.08 15.29
CA TYR A 111 -72.17 -16.77 16.74
C TYR A 111 -71.59 -17.82 17.72
N PRO A 112 -70.92 -17.39 18.82
CA PRO A 112 -69.77 -18.12 19.39
C PRO A 112 -69.87 -18.50 20.89
N THR A 113 -68.89 -19.25 21.38
CA THR A 113 -68.57 -19.44 22.82
C THR A 113 -67.05 -19.51 23.06
N ASP A 114 -66.62 -19.16 24.29
CA ASP A 114 -65.21 -19.05 24.70
C ASP A 114 -64.46 -20.38 24.93
N GLY A 115 -63.13 -20.36 24.81
CA GLY A 115 -62.24 -21.45 25.23
C GLY A 115 -60.76 -21.19 24.90
N GLY A 116 -59.97 -20.67 25.85
CA GLY A 116 -58.59 -20.24 25.60
C GLY A 116 -57.55 -21.36 25.39
N GLY A 117 -56.40 -21.02 24.78
CA GLY A 117 -55.29 -21.98 24.61
C GLY A 117 -54.03 -21.53 23.83
N TRP A 118 -54.03 -20.37 23.16
CA TRP A 118 -53.00 -20.01 22.16
C TRP A 118 -51.56 -19.73 22.68
N ARG A 119 -51.31 -19.79 23.99
CA ARG A 119 -50.04 -19.35 24.60
C ARG A 119 -48.93 -20.42 24.70
N GLN A 120 -49.11 -21.62 24.15
CA GLN A 120 -48.15 -22.74 24.35
C GLN A 120 -47.39 -23.22 23.10
N SER A 121 -47.69 -22.70 21.89
CA SER A 121 -47.05 -23.17 20.64
C SER A 121 -45.76 -22.42 20.22
N LEU A 122 -45.24 -21.51 21.06
CA LEU A 122 -44.05 -20.68 20.74
C LEU A 122 -42.71 -21.27 21.23
N LEU A 123 -42.69 -22.46 21.84
CA LEU A 123 -41.48 -23.10 22.37
C LEU A 123 -41.14 -24.42 21.65
N ALA A 124 -41.05 -24.38 20.31
CA ALA A 124 -40.77 -25.56 19.48
C ALA A 124 -39.52 -25.46 18.58
N HIS A 125 -39.00 -24.27 18.27
CA HIS A 125 -37.96 -24.09 17.25
C HIS A 125 -36.93 -22.97 17.58
N PRO A 126 -35.99 -23.19 18.53
CA PRO A 126 -34.97 -22.19 18.88
C PRO A 126 -34.09 -21.79 17.68
N MET A 127 -33.78 -22.74 16.79
CA MET A 127 -33.02 -22.49 15.56
C MET A 127 -33.65 -21.41 14.66
N ARG A 128 -34.99 -21.35 14.60
CA ARG A 128 -35.70 -20.36 13.76
C ARG A 128 -35.64 -18.95 14.34
N LEU A 129 -35.62 -18.82 15.67
CA LEU A 129 -35.45 -17.53 16.35
C LEU A 129 -34.02 -16.99 16.19
N VAL A 130 -33.00 -17.84 16.23
CA VAL A 130 -31.61 -17.44 15.95
C VAL A 130 -31.47 -16.99 14.49
N LEU A 131 -31.99 -17.76 13.53
CA LEU A 131 -31.93 -17.39 12.12
C LEU A 131 -32.69 -16.09 11.79
N SER A 132 -33.88 -15.87 12.36
CA SER A 132 -34.59 -14.61 12.15
C SER A 132 -33.90 -13.43 12.83
N ALA A 133 -33.28 -13.61 14.00
CA ALA A 133 -32.47 -12.59 14.65
C ALA A 133 -31.23 -12.21 13.81
N VAL A 134 -30.55 -13.19 13.19
CA VAL A 134 -29.41 -12.94 12.28
C VAL A 134 -29.86 -12.19 11.03
N VAL A 135 -30.97 -12.56 10.40
CA VAL A 135 -31.50 -11.86 9.21
C VAL A 135 -31.92 -10.42 9.55
N ILE A 136 -32.61 -10.21 10.68
CA ILE A 136 -32.97 -8.85 11.13
C ILE A 136 -31.71 -8.04 11.48
N GLY A 137 -30.71 -8.66 12.12
CA GLY A 137 -29.42 -8.04 12.41
C GLY A 137 -28.68 -7.60 11.13
N ALA A 138 -28.67 -8.44 10.09
CA ALA A 138 -28.07 -8.10 8.79
C ALA A 138 -28.83 -6.97 8.08
N ILE A 139 -30.16 -6.97 8.12
CA ILE A 139 -30.99 -5.89 7.55
C ILE A 139 -30.75 -4.56 8.29
N VAL A 140 -30.68 -4.58 9.62
CA VAL A 140 -30.38 -3.39 10.43
C VAL A 140 -28.95 -2.90 10.20
N ALA A 141 -27.96 -3.80 10.12
CA ALA A 141 -26.58 -3.44 9.80
C ALA A 141 -26.45 -2.83 8.39
N GLY A 142 -27.12 -3.40 7.38
CA GLY A 142 -27.17 -2.83 6.03
C GLY A 142 -27.87 -1.47 5.98
N ALA A 143 -28.98 -1.30 6.70
CA ALA A 143 -29.68 -0.02 6.81
C ALA A 143 -28.83 1.05 7.53
N ILE A 144 -28.04 0.66 8.54
CA ILE A 144 -27.07 1.55 9.19
C ILE A 144 -25.94 1.91 8.22
N ALA A 145 -25.34 0.95 7.52
CA ALA A 145 -24.25 1.20 6.56
C ALA A 145 -24.67 2.15 5.41
N LEU A 146 -25.92 2.01 4.93
CA LEU A 146 -26.54 2.95 3.99
C LEU A 146 -26.78 4.34 4.61
N ALA A 147 -27.23 4.41 5.86
CA ALA A 147 -27.47 5.67 6.57
C ALA A 147 -26.18 6.38 7.02
N THR A 148 -25.05 5.68 7.14
CA THR A 148 -23.74 6.22 7.52
C THR A 148 -22.79 6.37 6.33
N GLY A 149 -23.26 6.20 5.08
CA GLY A 149 -22.47 6.48 3.87
C GLY A 149 -21.27 5.57 3.64
N VAL A 150 -21.24 4.35 4.22
CA VAL A 150 -20.09 3.44 4.14
C VAL A 150 -19.85 2.88 2.71
N PHE A 151 -20.79 3.13 1.80
CA PHE A 151 -20.71 2.80 0.38
C PHE A 151 -20.61 4.03 -0.55
N ASN A 152 -20.42 5.24 -0.01
CA ASN A 152 -20.31 6.45 -0.84
C ASN A 152 -18.88 6.63 -1.38
N ASP A 153 -18.67 6.12 -2.60
CA ASP A 153 -17.71 6.53 -3.62
C ASP A 153 -16.50 7.40 -3.18
N SER A 154 -15.30 6.83 -3.29
CA SER A 154 -14.02 7.54 -3.18
C SER A 154 -13.66 8.42 -4.39
N GLY A 155 -14.62 8.80 -5.24
CA GLY A 155 -14.38 9.62 -6.44
C GLY A 155 -15.58 10.30 -7.13
N SER A 156 -16.81 10.13 -6.64
CA SER A 156 -18.03 10.67 -7.28
C SER A 156 -18.32 12.11 -6.84
N VAL A 157 -18.11 13.10 -7.72
CA VAL A 157 -18.07 14.51 -7.28
C VAL A 157 -19.46 15.19 -7.26
N GLY A 158 -20.19 15.09 -6.13
CA GLY A 158 -21.61 15.45 -5.97
C GLY A 158 -22.00 16.88 -5.53
N THR A 159 -22.78 17.55 -6.38
CA THR A 159 -23.89 18.51 -6.10
C THR A 159 -23.78 19.65 -5.06
N THR A 160 -24.02 20.88 -5.54
CA THR A 160 -24.46 22.06 -4.76
C THR A 160 -25.89 22.52 -5.15
N GLU A 161 -26.44 23.50 -4.42
CA GLU A 161 -27.87 23.83 -4.35
C GLU A 161 -28.52 24.51 -5.59
N ILE A 162 -29.85 24.69 -5.50
CA ILE A 162 -30.76 25.01 -6.60
C ILE A 162 -30.60 26.46 -7.10
N GLY A 163 -30.02 26.60 -8.29
CA GLY A 163 -30.16 27.77 -9.15
C GLY A 163 -30.56 27.37 -10.57
N GLU A 164 -31.78 27.73 -11.00
CA GLU A 164 -32.18 27.59 -12.41
C GLU A 164 -31.37 28.57 -13.27
N ASN A 165 -30.24 28.13 -13.84
CA ASN A 165 -29.56 28.60 -15.07
C ASN A 165 -28.09 28.11 -15.21
N GLU A 166 -27.55 27.32 -14.26
CA GLU A 166 -26.17 26.84 -14.38
C GLU A 166 -25.98 25.82 -15.52
N ARG A 167 -25.29 26.26 -16.59
CA ARG A 167 -24.46 25.38 -17.42
C ARG A 167 -23.46 24.66 -16.52
N LEU A 168 -23.17 23.39 -16.83
CA LEU A 168 -22.06 22.57 -16.31
C LEU A 168 -21.14 23.33 -15.34
N ALA A 169 -21.44 23.26 -14.05
CA ALA A 169 -20.85 24.15 -13.06
C ALA A 169 -19.31 24.00 -13.07
N GLU A 170 -18.62 25.04 -13.54
CA GLU A 170 -17.17 25.06 -13.61
C GLU A 170 -16.61 25.06 -12.18
N ASN A 171 -16.04 23.93 -11.78
CA ASN A 171 -15.47 23.72 -10.45
C ASN A 171 -13.97 23.41 -10.57
N ALA A 172 -13.26 23.27 -9.44
CA ALA A 172 -11.82 23.04 -9.48
C ALA A 172 -11.44 21.74 -10.22
N PHE A 173 -12.32 20.74 -10.25
CA PHE A 173 -12.13 19.50 -11.00
C PHE A 173 -12.24 19.71 -12.51
N THR A 174 -13.34 20.30 -13.01
CA THR A 174 -13.52 20.54 -14.46
C THR A 174 -12.52 21.56 -14.99
N GLN A 175 -12.14 22.57 -14.21
CA GLN A 175 -11.12 23.56 -14.58
C GLN A 175 -9.65 23.10 -14.37
N SER A 176 -9.40 21.98 -13.70
CA SER A 176 -8.02 21.55 -13.37
C SER A 176 -7.16 21.21 -14.59
N VAL A 177 -5.86 21.46 -14.46
CA VAL A 177 -4.82 21.09 -15.44
C VAL A 177 -3.70 20.27 -14.78
N THR A 178 -2.85 19.65 -15.61
CA THR A 178 -1.67 18.91 -15.14
C THR A 178 -0.81 19.73 -14.16
N GLY A 179 -0.52 19.14 -13.00
CA GLY A 179 0.22 19.77 -11.90
C GLY A 179 -0.63 20.59 -10.93
N ASP A 180 -1.96 20.60 -11.07
CA ASP A 180 -2.87 21.19 -10.09
C ASP A 180 -3.10 20.25 -8.91
N CYS A 181 -3.09 20.81 -7.70
CA CYS A 181 -3.40 20.10 -6.46
C CYS A 181 -4.79 20.48 -5.94
N LEU A 182 -5.58 19.47 -5.60
CA LEU A 182 -6.98 19.59 -5.20
C LEU A 182 -7.18 19.05 -3.78
N ASP A 183 -7.96 19.76 -2.98
CA ASP A 183 -8.39 19.33 -1.64
C ASP A 183 -9.87 19.61 -1.38
N TRP A 184 -10.42 18.88 -0.43
CA TRP A 184 -11.84 18.90 -0.08
C TRP A 184 -12.05 18.57 1.41
N ALA A 185 -13.26 18.78 1.93
CA ALA A 185 -13.59 18.44 3.32
C ALA A 185 -13.66 16.92 3.51
N ALA A 186 -13.24 16.40 4.68
CA ALA A 186 -13.27 14.97 4.95
C ALA A 186 -14.69 14.39 4.79
N GLY A 187 -14.85 13.39 3.92
CA GLY A 187 -16.14 12.80 3.54
C GLY A 187 -16.89 13.50 2.40
N ASP A 188 -16.34 14.58 1.82
CA ASP A 188 -16.94 15.31 0.70
C ASP A 188 -15.96 15.47 -0.49
N PRO A 189 -15.64 14.38 -1.24
CA PRO A 189 -14.98 14.51 -2.54
C PRO A 189 -15.85 15.25 -3.58
N GLY A 190 -17.09 15.62 -3.22
CA GLY A 190 -18.04 16.34 -4.06
C GLY A 190 -17.60 17.73 -4.45
N ASN A 191 -16.92 18.42 -3.55
CA ASN A 191 -16.62 19.84 -3.66
C ASN A 191 -15.11 20.12 -3.62
N PRO A 192 -14.35 19.65 -4.63
CA PRO A 192 -12.92 19.89 -4.70
C PRO A 192 -12.61 21.38 -4.90
N THR A 193 -11.59 21.84 -4.20
CA THR A 193 -11.04 23.19 -4.28
C THR A 193 -9.59 23.13 -4.73
N LYS A 194 -9.16 24.09 -5.56
CA LYS A 194 -7.76 24.18 -6.00
C LYS A 194 -6.92 24.85 -4.92
N VAL A 195 -5.87 24.17 -4.49
CA VAL A 195 -4.92 24.64 -3.48
C VAL A 195 -3.50 24.65 -4.04
N ALA A 196 -2.56 25.31 -3.35
CA ALA A 196 -1.15 25.16 -3.67
C ALA A 196 -0.67 23.77 -3.21
N CYS A 197 0.13 23.07 -4.01
CA CYS A 197 0.69 21.76 -3.63
C CYS A 197 1.58 21.81 -2.37
N THR A 198 2.03 23.01 -1.97
CA THR A 198 2.75 23.24 -0.70
C THR A 198 1.82 23.34 0.53
N ALA A 199 0.51 23.29 0.33
CA ALA A 199 -0.49 23.07 1.37
C ALA A 199 -0.93 21.60 1.36
N GLN A 200 -1.72 21.22 2.38
CA GLN A 200 -2.37 19.91 2.42
C GLN A 200 -3.34 19.76 1.25
N HIS A 201 -3.28 18.62 0.56
CA HIS A 201 -4.15 18.27 -0.55
C HIS A 201 -4.27 16.75 -0.69
N ARG A 202 -5.34 16.29 -1.36
CA ARG A 202 -5.67 14.86 -1.49
C ARG A 202 -5.41 14.28 -2.87
N PHE A 203 -5.37 15.12 -3.90
CA PHE A 203 -5.20 14.71 -5.29
C PHE A 203 -4.28 15.67 -6.06
N GLU A 204 -3.34 15.13 -6.81
CA GLU A 204 -2.48 15.84 -7.75
C GLU A 204 -2.83 15.41 -9.18
N VAL A 205 -3.28 16.35 -10.02
CA VAL A 205 -3.77 16.06 -11.37
C VAL A 205 -2.59 15.78 -12.30
N ALA A 206 -2.47 14.54 -12.78
CA ALA A 206 -1.48 14.16 -13.79
C ALA A 206 -1.93 14.61 -15.20
N GLY A 207 -3.22 14.49 -15.52
CA GLY A 207 -3.74 15.03 -16.78
C GLY A 207 -5.20 14.71 -17.09
N PRO A 208 -5.74 15.29 -18.19
CA PRO A 208 -7.01 14.88 -18.77
C PRO A 208 -6.92 13.43 -19.30
N LEU A 209 -8.01 12.68 -19.14
CA LEU A 209 -8.30 11.51 -19.96
C LEU A 209 -9.29 11.95 -21.05
N ASP A 210 -8.88 11.86 -22.31
CA ASP A 210 -9.76 12.20 -23.44
C ASP A 210 -10.75 11.06 -23.72
N THR A 211 -11.98 11.24 -23.26
CA THR A 211 -13.07 10.29 -23.44
C THR A 211 -13.49 10.10 -24.90
N GLY A 212 -13.10 11.01 -25.81
CA GLY A 212 -13.28 10.85 -27.25
C GLY A 212 -12.35 9.82 -27.90
N LEU A 213 -11.32 9.38 -27.20
CA LEU A 213 -10.42 8.29 -27.62
C LEU A 213 -10.86 6.91 -27.12
N LEU A 214 -11.84 6.84 -26.20
CA LEU A 214 -12.34 5.58 -25.66
C LEU A 214 -13.32 4.90 -26.63
N PRO A 215 -13.18 3.58 -26.88
CA PRO A 215 -13.94 2.90 -27.92
C PRO A 215 -15.38 2.58 -27.49
N GLY A 216 -16.34 3.39 -27.95
CA GLY A 216 -17.76 3.07 -27.84
C GLY A 216 -18.65 4.31 -27.73
N SER A 217 -19.85 4.12 -27.18
CA SER A 217 -20.78 5.20 -26.88
C SER A 217 -20.88 5.52 -25.39
N GLU A 218 -20.01 4.98 -24.55
CA GLU A 218 -20.07 5.10 -23.08
C GLU A 218 -19.90 6.54 -22.57
N PHE A 219 -19.32 7.45 -23.35
CA PHE A 219 -19.19 8.88 -23.04
C PHE A 219 -20.05 9.81 -23.91
N GLY A 220 -21.00 9.26 -24.69
CA GLY A 220 -21.87 10.06 -25.56
C GLY A 220 -22.77 11.04 -24.79
N GLU A 221 -23.30 12.04 -25.50
CA GLU A 221 -24.22 13.06 -24.94
C GLU A 221 -25.43 12.43 -24.22
N SER A 222 -25.96 11.32 -24.76
CA SER A 222 -27.09 10.57 -24.20
C SER A 222 -26.69 9.26 -23.51
N ALA A 223 -25.42 9.10 -23.12
CA ALA A 223 -24.96 7.92 -22.38
C ALA A 223 -25.45 7.95 -20.92
N THR A 224 -25.76 6.78 -20.36
CA THR A 224 -26.00 6.60 -18.92
C THR A 224 -24.69 6.80 -18.15
N TRP A 225 -24.75 7.29 -16.90
CA TRP A 225 -23.60 7.35 -16.01
C TRP A 225 -22.98 5.94 -15.83
N PRO A 226 -21.68 5.72 -16.11
CA PRO A 226 -21.06 4.38 -16.20
C PRO A 226 -21.10 3.53 -14.92
N GLY A 227 -21.16 4.16 -13.74
CA GLY A 227 -21.01 3.47 -12.45
C GLY A 227 -19.55 3.41 -11.97
N ALA A 228 -19.38 3.33 -10.64
CA ALA A 228 -18.09 3.36 -9.97
C ALA A 228 -17.14 2.21 -10.40
N GLU A 229 -17.68 1.02 -10.62
CA GLU A 229 -16.95 -0.16 -11.15
C GLU A 229 -16.38 0.14 -12.55
N ARG A 230 -17.17 0.70 -13.48
CA ARG A 230 -16.67 1.05 -14.81
C ARG A 230 -15.66 2.21 -14.77
N PHE A 231 -15.83 3.21 -13.89
CA PHE A 231 -14.79 4.23 -13.69
C PHE A 231 -13.51 3.66 -13.07
N THR A 232 -13.61 2.64 -12.21
CA THR A 232 -12.46 1.91 -11.65
C THR A 232 -11.71 1.17 -12.75
N ALA A 233 -12.41 0.44 -13.63
CA ALA A 233 -11.81 -0.19 -14.80
C ALA A 233 -11.16 0.85 -15.76
N ILE A 234 -11.82 1.97 -16.04
CA ILE A 234 -11.27 3.03 -16.92
C ILE A 234 -10.03 3.69 -16.31
N ARG A 235 -10.01 3.91 -14.98
CA ARG A 235 -8.80 4.38 -14.27
C ARG A 235 -7.64 3.41 -14.52
N ASP A 236 -7.86 2.12 -14.32
CA ASP A 236 -6.79 1.11 -14.39
C ASP A 236 -6.35 0.80 -15.83
N GLU A 237 -7.26 0.90 -16.79
CA GLU A 237 -6.97 0.77 -18.23
C GLU A 237 -6.20 1.99 -18.81
N GLN A 238 -6.52 3.21 -18.36
CA GLN A 238 -6.18 4.45 -19.10
C GLN A 238 -5.28 5.43 -18.33
N CYS A 239 -5.39 5.51 -17.00
CA CYS A 239 -4.58 6.46 -16.23
C CYS A 239 -3.09 6.12 -16.08
N PRO A 240 -2.60 4.86 -16.15
CA PRO A 240 -1.17 4.55 -16.04
C PRO A 240 -0.29 5.36 -17.00
N VAL A 241 -0.60 5.39 -18.29
CA VAL A 241 0.21 6.11 -19.29
C VAL A 241 0.19 7.64 -19.08
N ILE A 242 -0.90 8.19 -18.54
CA ILE A 242 -1.01 9.62 -18.21
C ILE A 242 -0.17 9.95 -16.97
N VAL A 243 -0.18 9.07 -15.96
CA VAL A 243 0.62 9.22 -14.73
C VAL A 243 2.11 9.00 -14.99
N GLU A 244 2.48 8.01 -15.81
CA GLU A 244 3.87 7.78 -16.25
C GLU A 244 4.40 8.96 -17.09
N GLY A 245 3.57 9.53 -17.97
CA GLY A 245 3.92 10.72 -18.73
C GLY A 245 4.13 11.97 -17.86
N TYR A 246 3.51 12.02 -16.69
CA TYR A 246 3.67 13.08 -15.70
C TYR A 246 4.89 12.87 -14.78
N LEU A 247 5.08 11.65 -14.27
CA LEU A 247 6.17 11.29 -13.37
C LEU A 247 7.44 10.95 -14.16
N THR A 248 8.40 11.86 -14.20
CA THR A 248 9.66 11.75 -14.99
C THR A 248 10.63 10.62 -14.55
N GLY A 249 10.19 9.68 -13.72
CA GLY A 249 10.85 8.39 -13.49
C GLY A 249 9.88 7.27 -13.11
N GLY A 250 8.58 7.43 -13.36
CA GLY A 250 7.54 6.47 -12.97
C GLY A 250 7.01 6.63 -11.54
N LEU A 251 5.93 5.88 -11.26
CA LEU A 251 5.36 5.64 -9.95
C LEU A 251 6.03 4.41 -9.31
N ASP A 252 6.22 4.38 -7.99
CA ASP A 252 6.73 3.17 -7.32
C ASP A 252 5.57 2.19 -7.10
N PRO A 253 5.57 0.98 -7.70
CA PRO A 253 4.54 -0.03 -7.47
C PRO A 253 4.60 -0.63 -6.06
N GLN A 254 5.57 -0.25 -5.23
CA GLN A 254 5.67 -0.59 -3.81
C GLN A 254 5.62 0.67 -2.91
N GLY A 255 5.21 1.81 -3.49
CA GLY A 255 5.21 3.14 -2.88
C GLY A 255 3.92 3.52 -2.14
N ARG A 256 3.91 4.75 -1.61
CA ARG A 256 2.75 5.32 -0.88
C ARG A 256 1.73 6.03 -1.74
N PHE A 257 2.07 6.30 -3.00
CA PHE A 257 1.20 6.98 -3.94
C PHE A 257 0.52 5.97 -4.86
N SER A 258 -0.77 6.18 -5.11
CA SER A 258 -1.61 5.36 -5.97
C SER A 258 -2.20 6.19 -7.10
N ILE A 259 -2.54 5.53 -8.20
CA ILE A 259 -3.27 6.16 -9.31
C ILE A 259 -4.71 6.37 -8.87
N GLY A 260 -5.19 7.60 -9.00
CA GLY A 260 -6.59 7.97 -8.81
C GLY A 260 -7.19 8.53 -10.10
N MET A 261 -8.52 8.55 -10.18
CA MET A 261 -9.25 9.26 -11.21
C MET A 261 -10.45 9.97 -10.60
N MET A 262 -10.59 11.27 -10.87
CA MET A 262 -11.80 12.02 -10.56
C MET A 262 -12.75 12.00 -11.76
N TYR A 263 -14.05 11.85 -11.49
CA TYR A 263 -15.10 11.73 -12.50
C TYR A 263 -16.37 12.47 -12.05
N PRO A 264 -17.24 12.91 -13.00
CA PRO A 264 -18.45 13.64 -12.65
C PRO A 264 -19.42 12.75 -11.87
N SER A 265 -20.11 13.31 -10.86
CA SER A 265 -21.26 12.62 -10.28
C SER A 265 -22.39 12.44 -11.30
N GLN A 266 -23.30 11.50 -11.04
CA GLN A 266 -24.47 11.28 -11.90
C GLN A 266 -25.24 12.58 -12.22
N VAL A 267 -25.42 13.48 -11.23
CA VAL A 267 -26.14 14.75 -11.44
C VAL A 267 -25.39 15.74 -12.34
N GLN A 268 -24.06 15.69 -12.39
CA GLN A 268 -23.27 16.47 -13.35
C GLN A 268 -23.27 15.80 -14.74
N TRP A 269 -23.20 14.47 -14.77
CA TRP A 269 -23.26 13.67 -15.99
C TRP A 269 -24.60 13.83 -16.72
N ASP A 270 -25.72 13.83 -15.99
CA ASP A 270 -27.06 14.08 -16.51
C ASP A 270 -27.24 15.52 -17.02
N LYS A 271 -26.39 16.47 -16.56
CA LYS A 271 -26.27 17.83 -17.11
C LYS A 271 -25.31 17.93 -18.30
N GLY A 272 -24.58 16.86 -18.63
CA GLY A 272 -23.66 16.75 -19.78
C GLY A 272 -22.16 16.69 -19.47
N ALA A 273 -21.74 16.61 -18.20
CA ALA A 273 -20.31 16.53 -17.85
C ALA A 273 -19.70 15.20 -18.30
N ARG A 274 -18.52 15.24 -18.92
CA ARG A 274 -17.79 14.07 -19.46
C ARG A 274 -16.29 14.12 -19.19
N GLU A 275 -15.82 15.19 -18.58
CA GLU A 275 -14.43 15.42 -18.20
C GLU A 275 -13.95 14.33 -17.23
N LEU A 276 -12.77 13.76 -17.49
CA LEU A 276 -12.10 12.82 -16.58
C LEU A 276 -10.68 13.33 -16.29
N ARG A 277 -10.26 13.22 -15.02
CA ARG A 277 -8.93 13.66 -14.55
C ARG A 277 -8.19 12.50 -13.92
N CYS A 278 -7.15 12.01 -14.58
CA CYS A 278 -6.20 11.07 -13.99
C CYS A 278 -5.21 11.81 -13.09
N GLY A 279 -4.79 11.18 -12.00
CA GLY A 279 -3.90 11.80 -11.04
C GLY A 279 -3.37 10.85 -9.99
N LEU A 280 -2.78 11.44 -8.96
CA LEU A 280 -2.04 10.79 -7.90
C LEU A 280 -2.59 11.18 -6.54
N GLN A 281 -2.67 10.21 -5.64
CA GLN A 281 -3.16 10.38 -4.27
C GLN A 281 -2.36 9.47 -3.33
N GLN A 282 -2.40 9.72 -2.03
CA GLN A 282 -1.95 8.74 -1.02
C GLN A 282 -3.19 8.07 -0.40
N THR A 283 -3.24 6.74 -0.44
CA THR A 283 -4.35 5.99 0.16
C THR A 283 -4.19 5.94 1.69
N GLY A 284 -5.17 6.45 2.41
CA GLY A 284 -5.25 6.44 3.87
C GLY A 284 -5.67 5.09 4.46
N PRO A 285 -5.64 4.93 5.81
CA PRO A 285 -5.92 3.66 6.48
C PRO A 285 -7.35 3.12 6.31
N ASP A 286 -8.29 3.96 5.89
CA ASP A 286 -9.69 3.62 5.60
C ASP A 286 -9.98 3.42 4.10
N GLY A 287 -8.95 3.54 3.25
CA GLY A 287 -9.08 3.48 1.79
C GLY A 287 -9.42 4.82 1.12
N SER A 288 -9.64 5.90 1.88
CA SER A 288 -9.89 7.24 1.34
C SER A 288 -8.58 7.99 1.00
N PRO A 289 -8.61 9.03 0.15
CA PRO A 289 -7.44 9.88 -0.08
C PRO A 289 -7.03 10.70 1.16
N ASP A 290 -5.79 10.51 1.61
CA ASP A 290 -5.17 11.21 2.73
C ASP A 290 -4.49 12.53 2.29
N GLN A 291 -4.26 13.46 3.22
CA GLN A 291 -3.66 14.76 2.93
C GLN A 291 -2.14 14.72 2.88
N VAL A 292 -1.58 14.97 1.69
CA VAL A 292 -0.14 15.10 1.43
C VAL A 292 0.29 16.55 1.23
N VAL A 293 1.60 16.80 1.26
CA VAL A 293 2.21 18.14 1.13
C VAL A 293 3.49 18.04 0.28
N GLY A 294 3.66 18.98 -0.65
CA GLY A 294 4.64 18.91 -1.74
C GLY A 294 4.06 18.18 -2.95
N ARG A 295 4.66 18.34 -4.13
CA ARG A 295 4.20 17.61 -5.32
C ARG A 295 4.61 16.15 -5.28
N VAL A 296 3.85 15.24 -5.88
CA VAL A 296 4.19 13.81 -5.92
C VAL A 296 5.47 13.56 -6.70
N ALA A 297 5.67 14.27 -7.82
CA ALA A 297 6.89 14.18 -8.63
C ALA A 297 8.18 14.61 -7.88
N ASP A 298 8.06 15.51 -6.89
CA ASP A 298 9.19 16.02 -6.09
C ASP A 298 9.43 15.22 -4.80
N GLN A 299 8.57 14.23 -4.47
CA GLN A 299 8.55 13.54 -3.18
C GLN A 299 9.18 12.13 -3.23
N ASP A 300 9.72 11.71 -2.08
CA ASP A 300 10.03 10.31 -1.81
C ASP A 300 8.76 9.45 -1.94
N GLN A 301 8.81 8.47 -2.83
CA GLN A 301 7.71 7.56 -3.13
C GLN A 301 7.56 6.46 -2.05
N SER A 302 8.56 6.26 -1.18
CA SER A 302 8.64 5.13 -0.24
C SER A 302 7.41 5.00 0.66
N PHE A 303 6.73 3.84 0.59
CA PHE A 303 5.79 3.45 1.64
C PHE A 303 6.54 3.10 2.93
N HIS A 304 6.18 3.79 4.01
CA HIS A 304 6.79 3.62 5.32
C HIS A 304 5.76 3.93 6.41
N TRP A 305 5.94 3.34 7.59
CA TRP A 305 5.14 3.65 8.77
C TRP A 305 5.97 4.40 9.81
N SER A 306 5.33 5.33 10.52
CA SER A 306 5.92 6.06 11.64
C SER A 306 6.44 5.13 12.75
N ALA A 307 7.43 5.58 13.52
CA ALA A 307 7.98 4.81 14.64
C ALA A 307 6.90 4.46 15.68
N GLY A 308 6.78 3.17 16.01
CA GLY A 308 5.81 2.65 16.97
C GLY A 308 4.52 2.09 16.37
N THR A 309 4.31 2.19 15.05
CA THR A 309 3.19 1.53 14.37
C THR A 309 3.35 0.01 14.41
N CYS A 310 2.30 -0.70 14.83
CA CYS A 310 2.22 -2.16 14.79
C CYS A 310 1.50 -2.60 13.50
N ILE A 311 2.08 -3.56 12.77
CA ILE A 311 1.54 -4.03 11.47
C ILE A 311 0.90 -5.40 11.65
N GLY A 312 -0.38 -5.52 11.29
CA GLY A 312 -1.22 -6.70 11.53
C GLY A 312 -0.63 -8.00 10.96
N ILE A 313 -1.02 -9.15 11.51
CA ILE A 313 -0.59 -10.47 11.03
C ILE A 313 -1.79 -11.31 10.57
N ASP A 314 -1.66 -11.95 9.41
CA ASP A 314 -2.55 -13.04 9.03
C ASP A 314 -2.15 -14.30 9.84
N PRO A 315 -3.02 -14.82 10.75
CA PRO A 315 -2.69 -15.97 11.58
C PRO A 315 -2.60 -17.30 10.78
N ALA A 316 -3.12 -17.35 9.55
CA ALA A 316 -3.06 -18.55 8.71
C ALA A 316 -1.73 -18.64 7.92
N THR A 317 -1.28 -17.55 7.29
CA THR A 317 -0.01 -17.53 6.54
C THR A 317 1.20 -17.03 7.34
N LYS A 318 0.99 -16.48 8.55
CA LYS A 318 2.01 -15.78 9.37
C LYS A 318 2.68 -14.58 8.67
N LYS A 319 2.05 -14.04 7.62
CA LYS A 319 2.54 -12.84 6.90
C LYS A 319 2.02 -11.56 7.54
N PRO A 320 2.76 -10.44 7.44
CA PRO A 320 2.21 -9.13 7.75
C PRO A 320 1.09 -8.79 6.75
N THR A 321 0.03 -8.12 7.21
CA THR A 321 -1.10 -7.70 6.38
C THR A 321 -0.83 -6.40 5.60
N GLY A 322 0.24 -5.68 5.94
CA GLY A 322 0.56 -4.34 5.41
C GLY A 322 -0.17 -3.19 6.13
N PHE A 323 -1.29 -3.48 6.80
CA PHE A 323 -2.11 -2.49 7.49
C PHE A 323 -1.67 -2.27 8.95
N ALA A 324 -1.79 -1.03 9.40
CA ALA A 324 -1.58 -0.68 10.80
C ALA A 324 -2.74 -1.18 11.67
N VAL A 325 -2.42 -1.70 12.85
CA VAL A 325 -3.38 -2.15 13.87
C VAL A 325 -3.02 -1.54 15.24
N ASN A 326 -3.94 -1.58 16.20
CA ASN A 326 -3.56 -1.27 17.58
C ASN A 326 -2.56 -2.33 18.06
N CYS A 327 -1.49 -1.94 18.75
CA CYS A 327 -0.51 -2.89 19.27
C CYS A 327 -1.12 -3.90 20.27
N THR A 328 -2.31 -3.65 20.85
CA THR A 328 -3.04 -4.66 21.64
C THR A 328 -3.69 -5.77 20.81
N GLU A 329 -3.70 -5.65 19.48
CA GLU A 329 -4.19 -6.65 18.53
C GLU A 329 -3.05 -7.54 18.00
N PRO A 330 -3.34 -8.71 17.41
CA PRO A 330 -2.35 -9.56 16.76
C PRO A 330 -1.58 -8.85 15.63
N HIS A 331 -0.27 -8.72 15.79
CA HIS A 331 0.60 -8.07 14.81
C HIS A 331 1.87 -8.89 14.54
N ALA A 332 2.55 -8.62 13.41
CA ALA A 332 3.74 -9.33 12.95
C ALA A 332 5.03 -8.66 13.43
N PHE A 333 5.04 -7.32 13.45
CA PHE A 333 6.15 -6.50 13.90
C PHE A 333 5.68 -5.11 14.35
N GLN A 334 6.51 -4.45 15.16
CA GLN A 334 6.36 -3.03 15.49
C GLN A 334 7.53 -2.23 14.90
N THR A 335 7.25 -1.11 14.24
CA THR A 335 8.29 -0.23 13.67
C THR A 335 9.01 0.55 14.77
N THR A 336 10.27 0.90 14.51
CA THR A 336 11.14 1.65 15.45
C THR A 336 11.61 2.99 14.89
N GLY A 337 11.53 3.17 13.57
CA GLY A 337 11.92 4.38 12.85
C GLY A 337 12.24 4.08 11.39
N THR A 338 12.68 5.10 10.68
CA THR A 338 13.00 5.07 9.25
C THR A 338 14.46 5.46 8.99
N VAL A 339 14.98 5.09 7.82
CA VAL A 339 16.31 5.48 7.35
C VAL A 339 16.18 5.95 5.90
N ASP A 340 16.56 7.20 5.65
CA ASP A 340 16.80 7.68 4.29
C ASP A 340 18.14 7.13 3.78
N LEU A 341 18.09 6.38 2.69
CA LEU A 341 19.25 5.81 2.00
C LEU A 341 20.00 6.86 1.15
N SER A 342 19.37 7.99 0.82
CA SER A 342 19.96 9.05 -0.01
C SER A 342 21.26 9.60 0.60
N HIS A 343 21.32 9.72 1.93
CA HIS A 343 22.51 10.14 2.69
C HIS A 343 23.76 9.29 2.44
N LYS A 344 23.59 8.05 1.96
CA LYS A 344 24.70 7.11 1.70
C LYS A 344 24.86 6.74 0.23
N PHE A 345 23.75 6.68 -0.51
CA PHE A 345 23.69 6.14 -1.88
C PHE A 345 23.18 7.14 -2.92
N GLY A 346 22.89 8.39 -2.51
CA GLY A 346 22.46 9.46 -3.40
C GLY A 346 20.94 9.63 -3.51
N ASP A 347 20.49 10.86 -3.69
CA ASP A 347 19.10 11.21 -3.98
C ASP A 347 18.71 10.87 -5.45
N ARG A 348 17.52 11.29 -5.88
CA ARG A 348 17.00 11.10 -7.25
C ARG A 348 17.79 11.88 -8.31
N ALA A 349 18.39 13.01 -7.97
CA ALA A 349 19.14 13.87 -8.90
C ALA A 349 20.64 13.50 -8.98
N SER A 350 21.16 12.76 -7.99
CA SER A 350 22.57 12.37 -7.86
C SER A 350 23.14 11.47 -8.97
N GLY A 351 22.29 10.90 -9.81
CA GLY A 351 22.66 9.96 -10.88
C GLY A 351 23.27 8.64 -10.39
N GLN A 352 23.21 8.33 -9.09
CA GLN A 352 23.76 7.10 -8.54
C GLN A 352 22.91 5.86 -8.89
N PRO A 353 23.54 4.72 -9.21
CA PRO A 353 22.83 3.47 -9.48
C PRO A 353 22.12 2.94 -8.22
N TRP A 354 21.18 2.02 -8.41
CA TRP A 354 20.52 1.33 -7.29
C TRP A 354 21.54 0.63 -6.37
N PRO A 355 21.51 0.89 -5.05
CA PRO A 355 22.32 0.14 -4.11
C PRO A 355 21.76 -1.28 -3.99
N ALA A 356 22.49 -2.26 -4.53
CA ALA A 356 22.11 -3.67 -4.40
C ALA A 356 21.87 -4.08 -2.94
N VAL A 357 20.94 -5.02 -2.70
CA VAL A 357 20.44 -5.42 -1.37
C VAL A 357 21.55 -5.68 -0.33
N ALA A 358 22.69 -6.24 -0.74
CA ALA A 358 23.84 -6.44 0.15
C ALA A 358 24.41 -5.12 0.71
N ALA A 359 24.56 -4.09 -0.13
CA ALA A 359 25.04 -2.77 0.27
C ALA A 359 24.03 -2.04 1.18
N GLN A 360 22.73 -2.16 0.90
CA GLN A 360 21.68 -1.65 1.79
C GLN A 360 21.77 -2.31 3.18
N ASN A 361 21.84 -3.65 3.23
CA ASN A 361 22.02 -4.39 4.48
C ASN A 361 23.30 -4.01 5.23
N ASP A 362 24.41 -3.79 4.52
CA ASP A 362 25.68 -3.39 5.11
C ASP A 362 25.66 -1.98 5.73
N TYR A 363 24.81 -1.09 5.23
CA TYR A 363 24.52 0.21 5.86
C TYR A 363 23.56 0.05 7.05
N LEU A 364 22.41 -0.57 6.82
CA LEU A 364 21.29 -0.65 7.78
C LEU A 364 21.62 -1.46 9.04
N LYS A 365 22.47 -2.48 8.94
CA LYS A 365 22.97 -3.25 10.11
C LYS A 365 23.69 -2.40 11.16
N SER A 366 24.18 -1.20 10.79
CA SER A 366 24.80 -0.26 11.73
C SER A 366 23.82 0.76 12.32
N ILE A 367 22.68 1.01 11.66
CA ILE A 367 21.74 2.08 12.00
C ILE A 367 20.52 1.54 12.74
N CYS A 368 19.84 0.54 12.19
CA CYS A 368 18.60 0.03 12.76
C CYS A 368 18.74 -0.50 14.20
N PRO A 369 19.83 -1.20 14.59
CA PRO A 369 20.05 -1.59 15.99
C PRO A 369 20.19 -0.40 16.93
N VAL A 370 20.73 0.74 16.47
CA VAL A 370 20.84 1.97 17.28
C VAL A 370 19.49 2.67 17.39
N GLN A 371 18.69 2.73 16.31
CA GLN A 371 17.32 3.24 16.38
C GLN A 371 16.43 2.39 17.30
N ALA A 372 16.48 1.07 17.18
CA ALA A 372 15.74 0.15 18.04
C ALA A 372 16.11 0.32 19.53
N GLN A 373 17.40 0.41 19.86
CA GLN A 373 17.84 0.67 21.24
C GLN A 373 17.35 2.01 21.79
N ARG A 374 17.28 3.05 20.95
CA ARG A 374 16.70 4.37 21.32
C ARG A 374 15.19 4.28 21.53
N PHE A 375 14.46 3.67 20.60
CA PHE A 375 13.00 3.46 20.67
C PHE A 375 12.59 2.68 21.93
N MET A 376 13.36 1.64 22.26
CA MET A 376 13.16 0.83 23.47
C MET A 376 13.61 1.52 24.76
N GLY A 377 14.33 2.64 24.68
CA GLY A 377 14.87 3.35 25.85
C GLY A 377 15.95 2.57 26.59
N GLY A 378 16.82 1.87 25.86
CA GLY A 378 18.00 1.14 26.35
C GLY A 378 18.17 -0.26 25.74
N LYS A 379 19.43 -0.71 25.58
CA LYS A 379 19.75 -2.06 25.08
C LYS A 379 19.16 -3.18 25.94
N GLU A 380 19.23 -3.04 27.27
CA GLU A 380 18.71 -4.06 28.21
C GLU A 380 17.21 -4.31 28.02
N LYS A 381 16.44 -3.26 27.72
CA LYS A 381 15.00 -3.38 27.42
C LYS A 381 14.73 -4.04 26.07
N LEU A 382 15.53 -3.71 25.05
CA LEU A 382 15.47 -4.39 23.76
C LEU A 382 15.76 -5.88 23.90
N ASP A 383 16.89 -6.23 24.54
CA ASP A 383 17.30 -7.62 24.79
C ASP A 383 16.22 -8.40 25.58
N ALA A 384 15.54 -7.73 26.53
CA ALA A 384 14.46 -8.32 27.32
C ALA A 384 13.20 -8.68 26.51
N THR A 385 12.97 -8.05 25.34
CA THR A 385 11.85 -8.44 24.45
C THR A 385 12.09 -9.77 23.74
N THR A 386 13.34 -10.21 23.59
CA THR A 386 13.77 -11.30 22.70
C THR A 386 13.42 -11.14 21.20
N LEU A 387 12.96 -9.97 20.76
CA LEU A 387 12.71 -9.67 19.35
C LEU A 387 14.01 -9.41 18.58
N ASN A 388 14.02 -9.75 17.30
CA ASN A 388 15.10 -9.37 16.39
C ASN A 388 14.87 -7.95 15.87
N VAL A 389 15.94 -7.18 15.76
CA VAL A 389 15.96 -5.97 14.92
C VAL A 389 16.06 -6.39 13.46
N GLN A 390 15.19 -5.82 12.63
CA GLN A 390 14.99 -6.13 11.22
C GLN A 390 14.83 -4.82 10.43
N TRP A 391 14.87 -4.88 9.10
CA TRP A 391 14.61 -3.74 8.23
C TRP A 391 14.10 -4.16 6.86
N SER A 392 13.38 -3.26 6.19
CA SER A 392 13.07 -3.39 4.75
C SER A 392 14.26 -2.99 3.89
N VAL A 393 14.21 -3.35 2.61
CA VAL A 393 15.15 -2.93 1.56
C VAL A 393 14.35 -2.48 0.35
N LEU A 394 14.88 -1.52 -0.42
CA LEU A 394 14.24 -1.06 -1.65
C LEU A 394 14.63 -1.93 -2.84
N SER A 395 13.64 -2.27 -3.66
CA SER A 395 13.85 -2.90 -4.97
C SER A 395 14.47 -1.92 -5.96
N GLU A 396 15.02 -2.43 -7.08
CA GLU A 396 15.53 -1.58 -8.16
C GLU A 396 14.41 -0.73 -8.81
N PRO A 397 13.21 -1.27 -9.14
CA PRO A 397 12.07 -0.45 -9.58
C PRO A 397 11.72 0.69 -8.63
N SER A 398 11.61 0.42 -7.32
CA SER A 398 11.30 1.45 -6.33
C SER A 398 12.36 2.55 -6.30
N TRP A 399 13.64 2.20 -6.37
CA TRP A 399 14.73 3.18 -6.42
C TRP A 399 14.71 4.05 -7.68
N LEU A 400 14.37 3.48 -8.83
CA LEU A 400 14.23 4.21 -10.09
C LEU A 400 13.00 5.15 -10.07
N ALA A 401 11.88 4.70 -9.51
CA ALA A 401 10.68 5.52 -9.29
C ALA A 401 10.90 6.71 -8.34
N GLY A 402 11.89 6.62 -7.45
CA GLY A 402 12.32 7.71 -6.56
C GLY A 402 12.25 7.39 -5.07
N SER A 403 11.90 6.16 -4.68
CA SER A 403 11.90 5.74 -3.28
C SER A 403 13.31 5.79 -2.68
N ARG A 404 13.44 6.37 -1.48
CA ARG A 404 14.72 6.49 -0.76
C ARG A 404 14.66 6.07 0.72
N THR A 405 13.48 6.04 1.33
CA THR A 405 13.30 5.66 2.74
C THR A 405 13.01 4.16 2.92
N VAL A 406 13.62 3.54 3.94
CA VAL A 406 13.30 2.19 4.46
C VAL A 406 12.89 2.23 5.94
N VAL A 407 12.30 1.14 6.44
CA VAL A 407 11.77 1.01 7.81
C VAL A 407 12.62 0.06 8.64
N CYS A 408 13.04 0.49 9.83
CA CYS A 408 13.61 -0.38 10.88
C CYS A 408 12.49 -0.90 11.79
N TYR A 409 12.42 -2.20 12.06
CA TYR A 409 11.35 -2.80 12.89
C TYR A 409 11.82 -3.91 13.83
N LEU A 410 10.98 -4.23 14.82
CA LEU A 410 11.15 -5.34 15.76
C LEU A 410 10.13 -6.44 15.47
N GLY A 411 10.61 -7.66 15.27
CA GLY A 411 9.77 -8.84 15.08
C GLY A 411 10.57 -10.12 15.30
N LEU A 412 9.89 -11.27 15.35
CA LEU A 412 10.53 -12.57 15.52
C LEU A 412 10.11 -13.53 14.39
N PRO A 413 11.06 -14.11 13.62
CA PRO A 413 10.73 -15.11 12.61
C PRO A 413 10.18 -16.41 13.23
N ASP A 414 9.14 -16.98 12.63
CA ASP A 414 8.51 -18.24 13.05
C ASP A 414 7.96 -19.00 11.83
N GLY A 415 8.52 -20.18 11.56
CA GLY A 415 7.98 -21.14 10.59
C GLY A 415 7.93 -20.66 9.13
N GLY A 416 8.73 -19.65 8.76
CA GLY A 416 8.70 -19.02 7.43
C GLY A 416 7.89 -17.72 7.35
N GLY A 417 7.22 -17.32 8.43
CA GLY A 417 6.62 -16.00 8.61
C GLY A 417 7.07 -15.36 9.92
N PHE A 418 6.17 -14.61 10.57
CA PHE A 418 6.40 -13.97 11.86
C PHE A 418 5.69 -14.72 13.00
N ALA A 419 6.23 -14.63 14.21
CA ALA A 419 5.50 -14.95 15.44
C ALA A 419 4.40 -13.89 15.67
N THR A 420 3.25 -14.31 16.19
CA THR A 420 2.18 -13.38 16.57
C THR A 420 2.60 -12.59 17.81
N LEU A 421 2.70 -11.27 17.65
CA LEU A 421 2.93 -10.31 18.73
C LEU A 421 1.60 -9.76 19.25
N VAL A 422 1.52 -9.50 20.56
CA VAL A 422 0.40 -8.80 21.20
C VAL A 422 0.96 -7.92 22.34
N GLY A 423 0.64 -6.64 22.35
CA GLY A 423 1.19 -5.61 23.23
C GLY A 423 2.29 -4.77 22.57
N ASP A 424 2.45 -3.52 23.00
CA ASP A 424 3.55 -2.65 22.54
C ASP A 424 4.89 -3.14 23.12
N ALA A 425 5.93 -3.24 22.28
CA ALA A 425 7.23 -3.81 22.66
C ALA A 425 7.90 -3.08 23.84
N ARG A 426 7.63 -1.77 24.01
CA ARG A 426 8.15 -0.94 25.11
C ARG A 426 7.44 -1.19 26.44
N SER A 427 6.45 -2.09 26.45
CA SER A 427 5.55 -2.40 27.57
C SER A 427 5.47 -3.92 27.82
N THR A 428 4.30 -4.45 28.17
CA THR A 428 4.07 -5.91 28.27
C THR A 428 3.79 -6.47 26.87
N LEU A 429 4.78 -7.15 26.30
CA LEU A 429 4.67 -7.89 25.04
C LEU A 429 4.42 -9.38 25.30
N LEU A 430 3.59 -10.00 24.46
CA LEU A 430 3.47 -11.44 24.29
C LEU A 430 3.95 -11.86 22.90
N ILE A 431 4.67 -12.99 22.83
CA ILE A 431 5.13 -13.63 21.60
C ILE A 431 4.48 -15.02 21.54
N ASN A 432 3.69 -15.30 20.50
CA ASN A 432 2.89 -16.53 20.36
C ASN A 432 2.10 -16.86 21.65
N GLY A 433 1.50 -15.83 22.26
CA GLY A 433 0.69 -15.94 23.49
C GLY A 433 1.49 -16.16 24.79
N LYS A 434 2.82 -16.02 24.77
CA LYS A 434 3.69 -16.22 25.95
C LYS A 434 4.51 -14.97 26.25
N LEU A 435 4.83 -14.73 27.51
CA LEU A 435 5.80 -13.71 27.88
C LEU A 435 7.20 -14.11 27.34
N PRO A 436 7.98 -13.16 26.80
CA PRO A 436 9.40 -13.34 26.51
C PRO A 436 10.17 -13.89 27.71
N VAL A 437 11.11 -14.79 27.46
CA VAL A 437 12.08 -15.27 28.46
C VAL A 437 13.47 -14.89 27.96
N PRO A 438 14.09 -13.82 28.49
CA PRO A 438 15.39 -13.37 28.05
C PRO A 438 16.45 -14.49 28.18
N PRO A 439 17.40 -14.61 27.23
CA PRO A 439 18.54 -15.49 27.39
C PRO A 439 19.29 -15.19 28.70
N PRO A 440 19.79 -16.21 29.42
CA PRO A 440 20.65 -15.99 30.57
C PRO A 440 21.85 -15.11 30.19
N ALA A 441 22.17 -14.13 31.04
CA ALA A 441 23.31 -13.24 30.81
C ALA A 441 24.59 -14.06 30.56
N ALA A 442 25.27 -13.77 29.46
CA ALA A 442 26.47 -14.51 29.07
C ALA A 442 27.56 -14.36 30.15
N PRO A 443 28.25 -15.45 30.54
CA PRO A 443 29.38 -15.36 31.46
C PRO A 443 30.44 -14.36 30.93
N PRO A 444 31.02 -13.51 31.80
CA PRO A 444 32.01 -12.52 31.38
C PRO A 444 33.13 -13.13 30.53
N GLY A 445 33.39 -12.54 29.37
CA GLY A 445 34.43 -12.97 28.44
C GLY A 445 34.00 -13.97 27.35
N ARG A 446 32.75 -14.48 27.35
CA ARG A 446 32.25 -15.25 26.19
C ARG A 446 31.57 -14.32 25.18
N ALA A 447 32.10 -14.27 23.96
CA ALA A 447 31.45 -13.57 22.85
C ALA A 447 30.02 -14.12 22.63
N LEU A 448 29.07 -13.21 22.39
CA LEU A 448 27.74 -13.58 21.91
C LEU A 448 27.89 -14.27 20.54
N PRO A 449 27.06 -15.29 20.23
CA PRO A 449 27.06 -15.87 18.90
C PRO A 449 26.74 -14.78 17.86
N THR A 450 27.37 -14.87 16.68
CA THR A 450 27.03 -14.01 15.54
C THR A 450 25.54 -14.10 15.26
N PRO A 451 24.82 -12.97 15.07
CA PRO A 451 23.41 -12.99 14.72
C PRO A 451 23.16 -13.89 13.50
N VAL A 452 22.10 -14.69 13.56
CA VAL A 452 21.68 -15.52 12.43
C VAL A 452 21.46 -14.61 11.22
N PRO A 453 22.05 -14.90 10.04
CA PRO A 453 21.81 -14.11 8.84
C PRO A 453 20.32 -13.94 8.58
N LEU A 454 19.91 -12.69 8.41
CA LEU A 454 18.50 -12.37 8.20
C LEU A 454 18.03 -13.00 6.87
N PRO A 455 16.78 -13.50 6.79
CA PRO A 455 16.15 -13.72 5.49
C PRO A 455 16.16 -12.40 4.70
N PRO A 456 16.06 -12.42 3.36
CA PRO A 456 15.93 -11.19 2.58
C PRO A 456 14.81 -10.31 3.17
N GLY A 457 15.13 -9.03 3.41
CA GLY A 457 14.21 -8.09 4.05
C GLY A 457 12.88 -8.03 3.29
N ILE A 458 11.79 -7.77 4.02
CA ILE A 458 10.46 -7.67 3.42
C ILE A 458 10.50 -6.54 2.37
N ALA A 459 10.41 -6.93 1.09
CA ALA A 459 10.06 -6.00 0.02
C ALA A 459 8.66 -5.43 0.37
N PRO A 460 8.45 -4.11 0.36
CA PRO A 460 7.16 -3.53 0.66
C PRO A 460 6.09 -4.13 -0.26
N ASN A 461 5.01 -4.60 0.34
CA ASN A 461 3.93 -5.34 -0.28
C ASN A 461 4.29 -6.64 -1.08
N PRO A 462 4.42 -7.80 -0.40
CA PRO A 462 4.40 -9.12 -1.03
C PRO A 462 2.96 -9.65 -1.25
N ALA A 463 1.95 -8.77 -1.19
CA ALA A 463 0.53 -9.09 -1.19
C ALA A 463 -0.30 -8.24 -2.16
N GLU A 464 0.32 -7.37 -2.97
CA GLU A 464 -0.32 -6.78 -4.15
C GLU A 464 -0.45 -7.86 -5.24
N VAL A 465 -1.47 -8.70 -5.04
CA VAL A 465 -2.44 -8.89 -6.12
C VAL A 465 -2.85 -7.47 -6.57
N PRO A 466 -2.81 -7.14 -7.86
CA PRO A 466 -3.39 -5.88 -8.36
C PRO A 466 -4.79 -5.71 -7.76
N ALA A 467 -5.14 -4.47 -7.37
CA ALA A 467 -6.35 -4.16 -6.61
C ALA A 467 -7.53 -5.02 -7.11
N PRO A 468 -8.13 -5.86 -6.24
CA PRO A 468 -8.97 -6.97 -6.68
C PRO A 468 -10.11 -6.42 -7.53
N ALA A 469 -10.17 -6.84 -8.80
CA ALA A 469 -11.02 -6.24 -9.82
C ALA A 469 -12.47 -6.11 -9.33
N GLY A 470 -12.91 -4.85 -9.24
CA GLY A 470 -14.27 -4.44 -8.87
C GLY A 470 -14.94 -3.78 -10.06
#